data_AF-A0A0K8RL13-F1
#
_entry.id   AF-A0A0K8RL13-F1
#
_cell.length_a   1.000
_cell.length_b   1.000
_cell.length_c   1.000
_cell.angle_alpha   90.00
_cell.angle_beta   90.00
_cell.angle_gamma   90.00
#
_symmetry.space_group_name_H-M   'P 1'
#
loop_
_entity.id
_entity.type
_entity.pdbx_description
1 polymer ?
#
loop_
_entity_poly.entity_id
_entity_poly.type
_entity_poly.pdbx_seq_one_letter_code
_entity_poly.pdbx_strand_id
1 'polypeptide(L)'
;MKATIAVLCFLVAVAYAIVVDAMIVSRPIDEGALNPKCVKPKDCPGNDRTVYYYDPQGGCKSIQLKANCTDNGNYDNLKDCNKNCPPPPGKEARRA
;
A
#
# COMPACT_ATOMS: atom_id res chain seq x y z
N MET A 1 22.49 -44.54 -2.56
CA MET A 1 22.30 -43.30 -1.78
C MET A 1 22.73 -42.10 -2.61
N LYS A 2 21.86 -41.60 -3.50
CA LYS A 2 22.10 -40.41 -4.36
C LYS A 2 20.79 -39.67 -4.61
N ALA A 3 19.70 -40.42 -4.80
CA ALA A 3 18.34 -39.88 -4.94
C ALA A 3 17.88 -39.07 -3.71
N THR A 4 18.24 -39.50 -2.49
CA THR A 4 17.87 -38.81 -1.25
C THR A 4 18.50 -37.42 -1.11
N ILE A 5 19.73 -37.24 -1.59
CA ILE A 5 20.43 -35.94 -1.56
C ILE A 5 19.77 -34.97 -2.52
N ALA A 6 19.41 -35.44 -3.73
CA ALA A 6 18.70 -34.60 -4.71
C ALA A 6 17.35 -34.13 -4.17
N VAL A 7 16.57 -35.05 -3.56
CA VAL A 7 15.26 -34.72 -2.96
C VAL A 7 15.41 -33.69 -1.83
N LEU A 8 16.41 -33.85 -0.96
CA LEU A 8 16.68 -32.89 0.12
C LEU A 8 17.03 -31.50 -0.42
N CYS A 9 17.87 -31.41 -1.46
CA CYS A 9 18.22 -30.14 -2.08
C CYS A 9 17.00 -29.44 -2.71
N PHE A 10 16.10 -30.20 -3.36
CA PHE A 10 14.87 -29.65 -3.92
C PHE A 10 13.94 -29.10 -2.84
N LEU A 11 13.79 -29.81 -1.71
CA LEU A 11 12.95 -29.35 -0.60
C LEU A 11 13.50 -28.06 0.04
N VAL A 12 14.82 -27.97 0.20
CA VAL A 12 15.48 -26.76 0.71
C VAL A 12 15.28 -25.59 -0.26
N ALA A 13 15.46 -25.80 -1.56
CA ALA A 13 15.24 -24.74 -2.56
C ALA A 13 13.79 -24.23 -2.58
N VAL A 14 12.81 -25.13 -2.49
CA VAL A 14 11.38 -24.77 -2.41
C VAL A 14 11.10 -23.99 -1.11
N ALA A 15 11.68 -24.41 0.01
CA ALA A 15 11.52 -23.73 1.30
C ALA A 15 12.13 -22.31 1.31
N TYR A 16 13.29 -22.11 0.67
CA TYR A 16 13.86 -20.77 0.52
C TYR A 16 13.04 -19.90 -0.43
N ALA A 17 12.49 -20.46 -1.52
CA ALA A 17 11.66 -19.71 -2.45
C ALA A 17 10.36 -19.19 -1.79
N ILE A 18 9.67 -20.02 -1.00
CA ILE A 18 8.45 -19.59 -0.28
C ILE A 18 8.72 -18.51 0.78
N VAL A 19 9.86 -18.57 1.48
CA VAL A 19 10.23 -17.55 2.47
C VAL A 19 10.58 -16.23 1.79
N VAL A 20 11.29 -16.27 0.67
CA VAL A 20 11.62 -15.06 -0.10
C VAL A 20 10.37 -14.40 -0.67
N ASP A 21 9.40 -15.17 -1.18
CA ASP A 21 8.13 -14.63 -1.68
C ASP A 21 7.35 -13.91 -0.56
N ALA A 22 7.28 -14.50 0.63
CA ALA A 22 6.65 -13.89 1.80
C ALA A 22 7.39 -12.63 2.31
N MET A 23 8.72 -12.59 2.21
CA MET A 23 9.52 -11.41 2.60
C MET A 23 9.44 -10.27 1.59
N ILE A 24 9.27 -10.56 0.29
CA ILE A 24 9.07 -9.53 -0.74
C ILE A 24 7.73 -8.81 -0.53
N VAL A 25 6.69 -9.52 -0.11
CA VAL A 25 5.37 -8.93 0.22
C VAL A 25 5.43 -8.00 1.43
N SER A 26 6.42 -8.16 2.31
CA SER A 26 6.53 -7.40 3.57
C SER A 26 7.55 -6.26 3.51
N ARG A 27 7.99 -5.83 2.30
CA ARG A 27 8.89 -4.68 2.21
C ARG A 27 8.21 -3.46 2.83
N PRO A 28 8.85 -2.79 3.82
CA PRO A 28 8.27 -1.63 4.46
C PRO A 28 8.01 -0.57 3.39
N ILE A 29 6.78 -0.07 3.37
CA ILE A 29 6.37 1.03 2.51
C ILE A 29 7.27 2.22 2.85
N ASP A 30 8.19 2.51 1.92
CA ASP A 30 9.02 3.72 1.76
C ASP A 30 9.07 4.66 2.99
N GLU A 31 10.20 4.72 3.70
CA GLU A 31 10.40 5.58 4.90
C GLU A 31 10.50 7.10 4.58
N GLY A 32 10.18 7.49 3.34
CA GLY A 32 10.09 8.89 2.95
C GLY A 32 8.82 9.57 3.48
N ALA A 33 8.88 10.91 3.64
CA ALA A 33 7.68 11.68 3.96
C ALA A 33 6.66 11.53 2.82
N LEU A 34 5.47 11.00 3.12
CA LEU A 34 4.35 10.95 2.20
C LEU A 34 4.06 12.35 1.66
N ASN A 35 3.66 12.42 0.38
CA ASN A 35 3.05 13.62 -0.17
C ASN A 35 1.95 14.11 0.79
N PRO A 36 1.95 15.37 1.25
CA PRO A 36 0.95 15.87 2.19
C PRO A 36 -0.50 15.64 1.73
N LYS A 37 -0.75 15.66 0.41
CA LYS A 37 -2.06 15.38 -0.20
C LYS A 37 -2.51 13.91 -0.06
N CYS A 38 -1.60 13.00 0.28
CA CYS A 38 -1.90 11.59 0.56
C CYS A 38 -2.17 11.32 2.04
N VAL A 39 -1.85 12.25 2.94
CA VAL A 39 -2.01 12.04 4.39
C VAL A 39 -3.49 12.18 4.77
N LYS A 40 -3.97 11.29 5.66
CA LYS A 40 -5.33 11.37 6.20
C LYS A 40 -5.55 12.76 6.84
N PRO A 41 -6.62 13.48 6.47
CA PRO A 41 -6.94 14.75 7.11
C PRO A 41 -7.36 14.51 8.57
N LYS A 42 -7.30 15.57 9.38
CA LYS A 42 -7.76 15.50 10.77
C LYS A 42 -9.22 15.05 10.80
N ASP A 43 -9.56 14.14 11.71
CA ASP A 43 -10.94 13.66 11.85
C ASP A 43 -11.89 14.83 12.11
N CYS A 44 -12.76 15.06 11.13
CA CYS A 44 -13.66 16.21 11.08
C CYS A 44 -14.93 15.78 10.31
N PRO A 45 -15.72 14.87 10.91
CA PRO A 45 -16.83 14.22 10.21
C PRO A 45 -17.89 15.23 9.79
N GLY A 46 -18.38 15.07 8.57
CA GLY A 46 -19.44 15.88 7.97
C GLY A 46 -19.90 15.29 6.65
N ASN A 47 -20.69 16.05 5.90
CA ASN A 47 -21.29 15.65 4.62
C ASN A 47 -21.21 16.77 3.56
N ASP A 48 -20.31 17.72 3.74
CA ASP A 48 -20.18 18.89 2.86
C ASP A 48 -19.36 18.57 1.61
N ARG A 49 -18.23 17.89 1.78
CA ARG A 49 -17.37 17.46 0.67
C ARG A 49 -16.71 16.12 0.92
N THR A 50 -16.38 15.41 -0.15
CA THR A 50 -15.65 14.14 -0.12
C THR A 50 -14.26 14.35 -0.67
N VAL A 51 -13.23 13.91 0.06
CA VAL A 51 -11.83 13.95 -0.38
C VAL A 51 -11.20 12.56 -0.29
N TYR A 52 -10.08 12.36 -0.99
CA TYR A 52 -9.39 11.08 -1.09
C TYR A 52 -7.95 11.17 -0.56
N TYR A 53 -7.57 10.21 0.28
CA TYR A 53 -6.26 10.10 0.94
C TYR A 53 -5.77 8.66 0.88
N TYR A 54 -4.47 8.45 1.15
CA TYR A 54 -3.85 7.13 1.18
C TYR A 54 -3.96 6.49 2.57
N ASP A 55 -4.45 5.26 2.61
CA ASP A 55 -4.49 4.40 3.79
C ASP A 55 -3.50 3.23 3.59
N PRO A 56 -2.52 3.05 4.50
CA PRO A 56 -1.51 2.00 4.35
C PRO A 56 -2.05 0.56 4.35
N GLN A 57 -3.30 0.33 4.78
CA GLN A 57 -3.91 -0.99 4.79
C GLN A 57 -4.72 -1.30 3.52
N GLY A 58 -5.20 -0.26 2.81
CA GLY A 58 -6.15 -0.43 1.71
C GLY A 58 -5.89 0.42 0.47
N GLY A 59 -4.84 1.24 0.45
CA GLY A 59 -4.60 2.21 -0.61
C GLY A 59 -5.50 3.44 -0.48
N CYS A 60 -5.85 4.09 -1.60
CA CYS A 60 -6.66 5.31 -1.54
C CYS A 60 -8.09 5.06 -1.06
N LYS A 61 -8.52 5.83 -0.06
CA LYS A 61 -9.87 5.82 0.54
C LYS A 61 -10.50 7.21 0.51
N SER A 62 -11.83 7.26 0.58
CA SER A 62 -12.58 8.52 0.73
C SER A 62 -12.91 8.82 2.20
N ILE A 63 -13.08 10.11 2.49
CA ILE A 63 -13.65 10.62 3.75
C ILE A 63 -14.56 11.81 3.45
N GLN A 64 -15.68 11.91 4.17
CA GLN A 64 -16.55 13.08 4.11
C GLN A 64 -16.20 14.05 5.23
N LEU A 65 -16.06 15.32 4.86
CA LEU A 65 -15.67 16.42 5.73
C LEU A 65 -16.80 17.45 5.82
N LYS A 66 -16.80 18.23 6.90
CA LYS A 66 -17.64 19.44 7.04
C LYS A 66 -16.96 20.64 6.35
N ALA A 67 -17.73 21.67 6.00
CA ALA A 67 -17.28 22.82 5.22
C ALA A 67 -15.98 23.49 5.74
N ASN A 68 -15.82 23.58 7.06
CA ASN A 68 -14.71 24.29 7.71
C ASN A 68 -13.53 23.39 8.10
N CYS A 69 -13.49 22.14 7.61
CA CYS A 69 -12.39 21.23 7.89
C CYS A 69 -11.21 21.50 6.94
N THR A 70 -9.98 21.36 7.46
CA THR A 70 -8.78 21.22 6.62
C THR A 70 -8.76 19.84 5.98
N ASP A 71 -8.31 19.77 4.73
CA ASP A 71 -8.14 18.54 3.98
C ASP A 71 -6.69 18.32 3.55
N ASN A 72 -5.71 19.09 4.02
CA ASN A 72 -4.31 18.99 3.58
C ASN A 72 -4.12 19.11 2.05
N GLY A 73 -5.11 19.65 1.33
CA GLY A 73 -5.17 19.59 -0.13
C GLY A 73 -5.36 18.17 -0.65
N ASN A 74 -6.07 17.27 0.04
CA ASN A 74 -6.37 15.92 -0.44
C ASN A 74 -7.04 15.96 -1.84
N TYR A 75 -7.02 14.82 -2.54
CA TYR A 75 -7.52 14.75 -3.91
C TYR A 75 -9.05 14.78 -3.97
N ASP A 76 -9.62 15.38 -5.01
CA ASP A 76 -11.07 15.44 -5.22
C ASP A 76 -11.65 14.13 -5.80
N ASN A 77 -10.79 13.24 -6.31
CA ASN A 77 -11.20 11.97 -6.88
C ASN A 77 -10.19 10.84 -6.64
N LEU A 78 -10.71 9.61 -6.67
CA LEU A 78 -9.93 8.38 -6.43
C LEU A 78 -8.81 8.17 -7.45
N LYS A 79 -9.01 8.56 -8.71
CA LYS A 79 -8.04 8.36 -9.79
C LYS A 79 -6.77 9.16 -9.55
N ASP A 80 -6.92 10.43 -9.16
CA ASP A 80 -5.77 11.30 -8.88
C ASP A 80 -5.06 10.87 -7.60
N CYS A 81 -5.78 10.40 -6.58
CA CYS A 81 -5.14 9.79 -5.41
C CYS A 81 -4.28 8.57 -5.83
N ASN A 82 -4.86 7.62 -6.56
CA ASN A 82 -4.13 6.41 -6.99
C ASN A 82 -2.94 6.70 -7.91
N LYS A 83 -3.00 7.79 -8.68
CA LYS A 83 -1.90 8.22 -9.56
C LYS A 83 -0.72 8.82 -8.81
N ASN A 84 -0.99 9.49 -7.68
CA ASN A 84 0.00 10.32 -7.01
C ASN A 84 0.42 9.81 -5.61
N CYS A 85 -0.30 8.84 -5.06
CA CYS A 85 0.03 8.16 -3.81
C CYS A 85 0.60 6.76 -4.09
N PRO A 86 1.23 6.10 -3.10
CA PRO A 86 1.73 4.74 -3.25
C PRO A 86 0.62 3.76 -3.68
N PRO A 87 0.97 2.63 -4.33
CA PRO A 87 0.00 1.61 -4.66
C PRO A 87 -0.59 0.96 -3.39
N PRO A 88 -1.77 0.33 -3.49
CA PRO A 88 -2.31 -0.47 -2.39
C PRO A 88 -1.33 -1.61 -2.02
N PRO A 89 -1.21 -1.96 -0.73
CA PRO A 89 -0.40 -3.10 -0.31
C PRO A 89 -0.84 -4.39 -1.04
N GLY A 90 0.12 -5.24 -1.41
CA GLY A 90 -0.13 -6.46 -2.18
C GLY A 90 -0.41 -6.24 -3.68
N LYS A 91 -0.48 -4.99 -4.14
CA LYS A 91 -0.50 -4.64 -5.57
C LYS A 91 0.80 -3.92 -5.93
N GLU A 92 1.94 -4.58 -5.74
CA GLU A 92 3.13 -4.15 -6.45
C GLU A 92 2.86 -4.34 -7.95
N ALA A 93 2.63 -3.23 -8.67
CA ALA A 93 2.77 -3.26 -10.11
C ALA A 93 4.19 -3.78 -10.37
N ARG A 94 4.32 -4.95 -11.00
CA ARG A 94 5.60 -5.37 -11.59
C ARG A 94 6.10 -4.18 -12.39
N ARG A 95 7.13 -3.50 -11.90
CA ARG A 95 7.95 -2.65 -12.77
C ARG A 95 8.52 -3.60 -13.81
N ALA A 96 7.93 -3.57 -15.00
CA ALA A 96 8.47 -4.21 -16.19
C ALA A 96 9.76 -3.52 -16.61
#